data_AF-A0A3F2RWL6-F1
#
_entry.id   AF-A0A3F2RWL6-F1
#
_cell.length_a   1.000
_cell.length_b   1.000
_cell.length_c   1.000
_cell.angle_alpha   90.00
_cell.angle_beta   90.00
_cell.angle_gamma   90.00
#
_symmetry.space_group_name_H-M   'P 1'
#
loop_
_entity.id
_entity.type
_entity.pdbx_description
1 polymer ?
#
loop_
_entity_poly.entity_id
_entity_poly.type
_entity_poly.pdbx_seq_one_letter_code
_entity_poly.pdbx_strand_id
1 'polypeptide(L)'
;MSPAVMNGGSETVSVCATDVAVSGSRLSTVDKCNTVQVCRGATTDSTCTTELMNDAVIGDVSCNAEACTGTVSLSQPLPCDGSTGSTALLVGVTVGGSSPSNFASVGSMTAPNFTIADASGLDTGSSELVLTTDTFCSSSSIQLNVSVGDSSDDSSASSVDVSSVNSTANGTVIVELASPLSSALAGEDVQLSLSQCGVSATGSFAVGEGSDDSTSVSTGSTDGSEDDDEAVTGSSGSVSTQETNVGTGLSHSIIVGIVIAVVALGGFVFEYVHHKKRQAMQPQQGSTVSNVATPV
;
A
#
# COMPACT_ATOMS: atom_id res chain seq x y z
N MET A 1 9.52 -33.30 25.29
CA MET A 1 10.51 -33.03 24.22
C MET A 1 10.16 -31.68 23.63
N SER A 2 11.13 -30.77 23.51
CA SER A 2 10.89 -29.41 23.00
C SER A 2 10.56 -29.39 21.51
N PRO A 3 9.81 -28.40 21.01
CA PRO A 3 9.75 -28.10 19.58
C PRO A 3 11.17 -27.77 19.07
N ALA A 4 11.40 -27.98 17.78
CA ALA A 4 12.65 -27.60 17.13
C ALA A 4 12.34 -26.77 15.90
N VAL A 5 12.95 -25.59 15.77
CA VAL A 5 12.97 -24.83 14.52
C VAL A 5 14.11 -25.37 13.68
N MET A 6 13.81 -25.71 12.43
CA MET A 6 14.72 -26.35 11.48
C MET A 6 14.63 -25.58 10.17
N ASN A 7 15.02 -24.31 10.13
CA ASN A 7 15.20 -23.64 8.85
C ASN A 7 16.69 -23.47 8.53
N GLY A 8 17.05 -23.70 7.28
CA GLY A 8 18.42 -23.67 6.78
C GLY A 8 18.73 -22.26 6.32
N GLY A 9 19.57 -21.54 7.06
CA GLY A 9 19.89 -20.10 6.93
C GLY A 9 20.52 -19.65 5.60
N SER A 10 19.91 -19.99 4.48
CA SER A 10 20.25 -19.56 3.11
C SER A 10 19.18 -18.65 2.49
N GLU A 11 18.02 -18.52 3.12
CA GLU A 11 16.96 -17.62 2.67
C GLU A 11 17.27 -16.16 3.09
N THR A 12 16.82 -15.20 2.29
CA THR A 12 16.90 -13.78 2.61
C THR A 12 15.54 -13.31 3.13
N VAL A 13 15.54 -12.63 4.28
CA VAL A 13 14.35 -11.99 4.84
C VAL A 13 14.44 -10.50 4.60
N SER A 14 13.51 -9.94 3.83
CA SER A 14 13.43 -8.50 3.63
C SER A 14 13.08 -7.82 4.96
N VAL A 15 13.69 -6.67 5.24
CA VAL A 15 13.31 -5.88 6.43
C VAL A 15 11.87 -5.34 6.36
N CYS A 16 11.26 -5.29 5.17
CA CYS A 16 9.83 -4.96 5.02
C CYS A 16 8.89 -6.14 5.24
N ALA A 17 9.40 -7.35 5.49
CA ALA A 17 8.55 -8.52 5.66
C ALA A 17 7.59 -8.33 6.84
N THR A 18 6.32 -8.64 6.62
CA THR A 18 5.29 -8.76 7.67
C THR A 18 5.15 -10.18 8.14
N ASP A 19 5.65 -11.14 7.37
CA ASP A 19 5.48 -12.56 7.58
C ASP A 19 6.78 -13.30 7.25
N VAL A 20 7.12 -14.27 8.10
CA VAL A 20 8.35 -15.05 7.95
C VAL A 20 8.00 -16.53 7.99
N ALA A 21 8.36 -17.23 6.93
CA ALA A 21 8.19 -18.67 6.86
C ALA A 21 9.10 -19.37 7.88
N VAL A 22 8.53 -20.32 8.61
CA VAL A 22 9.26 -21.15 9.57
C VAL A 22 8.98 -22.62 9.31
N SER A 23 10.03 -23.42 9.39
CA SER A 23 9.96 -24.87 9.39
C SER A 23 10.47 -25.40 10.71
N GLY A 24 9.88 -26.50 11.16
CA GLY A 24 10.25 -27.10 12.42
C GLY A 24 9.58 -28.44 12.65
N SER A 25 9.60 -28.88 13.89
CA SER A 25 8.87 -30.05 14.34
C SER A 25 7.97 -29.73 15.51
N ARG A 26 6.84 -30.44 15.58
CA ARG A 26 5.89 -30.39 16.71
C ARG A 26 5.29 -29.01 16.95
N LEU A 27 5.12 -28.22 15.88
CA LEU A 27 4.30 -27.02 15.91
C LEU A 27 2.83 -27.40 16.13
N SER A 28 2.08 -26.55 16.82
CA SER A 28 0.64 -26.76 17.03
C SER A 28 -0.16 -26.16 15.88
N THR A 29 -1.22 -26.83 15.44
CA THR A 29 -2.20 -26.26 14.50
C THR A 29 -3.18 -25.27 15.18
N VAL A 30 -3.03 -25.06 16.49
CA VAL A 30 -3.76 -24.06 17.26
C VAL A 30 -2.83 -22.89 17.52
N ASP A 31 -3.08 -21.75 16.87
CA ASP A 31 -2.21 -20.56 16.87
C ASP A 31 -1.79 -20.12 18.28
N LYS A 32 -2.75 -20.06 19.22
CA LYS A 32 -2.51 -19.65 20.63
C LYS A 32 -1.59 -20.59 21.40
N CYS A 33 -1.33 -21.79 20.88
CA CYS A 33 -0.39 -22.72 21.48
C CYS A 33 1.01 -22.53 20.93
N ASN A 34 1.26 -21.71 19.91
CA ASN A 34 2.61 -21.38 19.47
C ASN A 34 2.94 -19.97 19.93
N THR A 35 3.96 -19.83 20.77
CA THR A 35 4.57 -18.53 21.06
C THR A 35 5.96 -18.49 20.47
N VAL A 36 6.31 -17.34 19.90
CA VAL A 36 7.54 -17.16 19.13
C VAL A 36 8.30 -15.97 19.66
N GLN A 37 9.59 -16.17 19.85
CA GLN A 37 10.54 -15.10 20.11
C GLN A 37 11.37 -14.88 18.85
N VAL A 38 11.37 -13.65 18.35
CA VAL A 38 12.09 -13.24 17.15
C VAL A 38 13.25 -12.36 17.58
N CYS A 39 14.44 -12.72 17.12
CA CYS A 39 15.68 -12.06 17.49
C CYS A 39 16.54 -11.80 16.26
N ARG A 40 17.51 -10.90 16.41
CA ARG A 40 18.59 -10.65 15.48
C ARG A 40 19.90 -11.15 16.09
N GLY A 41 20.75 -11.76 15.27
CA GLY A 41 22.11 -12.18 15.65
C GLY A 41 22.93 -12.70 14.46
N ALA A 42 23.99 -13.44 14.73
CA ALA A 42 24.72 -14.19 13.71
C ALA A 42 23.96 -15.48 13.33
N THR A 43 24.18 -16.00 12.12
CA THR A 43 23.53 -17.23 11.64
C THR A 43 23.79 -18.46 12.51
N THR A 44 24.89 -18.46 13.27
CA THR A 44 25.32 -19.55 14.17
C THR A 44 24.83 -19.38 15.60
N ASP A 45 24.18 -18.27 15.94
CA ASP A 45 23.76 -18.01 17.31
C ASP A 45 22.59 -18.90 17.69
N SER A 46 22.72 -19.57 18.84
CA SER A 46 21.67 -20.41 19.43
C SER A 46 20.89 -19.71 20.54
N THR A 47 21.19 -18.44 20.79
CA THR A 47 20.59 -17.60 21.84
C THR A 47 20.17 -16.25 21.26
N CYS A 48 19.10 -15.67 21.81
CA CYS A 48 18.67 -14.33 21.44
C CYS A 48 19.69 -13.28 21.90
N THR A 49 20.44 -12.70 20.97
CA THR A 49 21.38 -11.60 21.24
C THR A 49 20.70 -10.23 21.23
N THR A 50 19.74 -10.03 20.34
CA THR A 50 18.94 -8.80 20.26
C THR A 50 17.50 -9.18 20.01
N GLU A 51 16.63 -8.97 21.00
CA GLU A 51 15.20 -9.23 20.86
C GLU A 51 14.58 -8.19 19.92
N LEU A 52 13.82 -8.67 18.93
CA LEU A 52 13.01 -7.85 18.04
C LEU A 52 11.53 -7.95 18.40
N MET A 53 11.09 -9.13 18.83
CA MET A 53 9.71 -9.41 19.19
C MET A 53 9.63 -10.57 20.18
N ASN A 54 8.71 -10.46 21.12
CA ASN A 54 8.33 -11.53 22.01
C ASN A 54 6.84 -11.82 21.84
N ASP A 55 6.44 -13.06 22.09
CA ASP A 55 5.07 -13.54 21.96
C ASP A 55 4.44 -13.36 20.56
N ALA A 56 5.25 -13.46 19.50
CA ALA A 56 4.73 -13.57 18.14
C ALA A 56 4.00 -14.91 17.94
N VAL A 57 3.10 -14.97 16.97
CA VAL A 57 2.22 -16.13 16.74
C VAL A 57 2.62 -16.81 15.43
N ILE A 58 2.57 -18.15 15.43
CA ILE A 58 2.68 -18.94 14.20
C ILE A 58 1.27 -19.26 13.72
N GLY A 59 0.91 -18.75 12.54
CA GLY A 59 -0.27 -19.12 11.78
C GLY A 59 0.03 -20.14 10.69
N ASP A 60 -1.02 -20.58 10.01
CA ASP A 60 -0.95 -21.46 8.82
C ASP A 60 -0.11 -22.72 9.02
N VAL A 61 -0.14 -23.27 10.24
CA VAL A 61 0.68 -24.44 10.58
C VAL A 61 0.16 -25.68 9.84
N SER A 62 1.02 -26.29 9.06
CA SER A 62 0.77 -27.55 8.35
C SER A 62 1.86 -28.56 8.69
N CYS A 63 1.47 -29.75 9.13
CA CYS A 63 2.39 -30.80 9.53
C CYS A 63 2.20 -32.06 8.68
N ASN A 64 3.31 -32.60 8.17
CA ASN A 64 3.39 -33.94 7.60
C ASN A 64 4.29 -34.79 8.50
N ALA A 65 3.68 -35.68 9.27
CA ALA A 65 4.32 -36.40 10.37
C ALA A 65 4.97 -35.42 11.37
N GLU A 66 6.28 -35.51 11.61
CA GLU A 66 7.01 -34.64 12.54
C GLU A 66 7.48 -33.32 11.90
N ALA A 67 7.45 -33.20 10.57
CA ALA A 67 7.85 -31.98 9.87
C ALA A 67 6.66 -31.03 9.75
N CYS A 68 6.80 -29.82 10.27
CA CYS A 68 5.79 -28.78 10.22
C CYS A 68 6.35 -27.53 9.54
N THR A 69 5.50 -26.83 8.81
CA THR A 69 5.74 -25.47 8.32
C THR A 69 4.70 -24.55 8.91
N GLY A 70 5.01 -23.27 9.01
CA GLY A 70 4.06 -22.23 9.39
C GLY A 70 4.61 -20.85 9.05
N THR A 71 3.82 -19.84 9.39
CA THR A 71 4.15 -18.44 9.11
C THR A 71 4.14 -17.66 10.41
N VAL A 72 5.25 -16.99 10.73
CA VAL A 72 5.34 -16.06 11.86
C VAL A 72 4.90 -14.69 11.36
N SER A 73 3.78 -14.18 11.87
CA SER A 73 3.36 -12.82 11.59
C SER A 73 4.06 -11.84 12.52
N LEU A 74 4.70 -10.84 11.94
CA LEU A 74 5.40 -9.78 12.62
C LEU A 74 4.43 -8.61 12.87
N SER A 75 4.30 -8.16 14.12
CA SER A 75 3.49 -7.00 14.47
C SER A 75 4.03 -5.67 13.93
N GLN A 76 5.31 -5.64 13.52
CA GLN A 76 5.98 -4.49 12.93
C GLN A 76 7.08 -4.96 11.97
N PRO A 77 7.44 -4.16 10.95
CA PRO A 77 8.57 -4.46 10.09
C PRO A 77 9.89 -4.55 10.86
N LEU A 78 10.87 -5.23 10.28
CA LEU A 78 12.18 -5.41 10.90
C LEU A 78 13.01 -4.13 10.80
N PRO A 79 13.89 -3.84 11.75
CA PRO A 79 14.64 -2.60 11.76
C PRO A 79 15.72 -2.57 10.65
N CYS A 80 15.86 -1.42 9.97
CA CYS A 80 16.75 -1.26 8.81
C CYS A 80 18.22 -1.55 9.11
N ASP A 81 18.70 -1.31 10.33
CA ASP A 81 20.09 -1.57 10.73
C ASP A 81 20.44 -3.07 10.63
N GLY A 82 19.44 -3.95 10.73
CA GLY A 82 19.62 -5.38 10.50
C GLY A 82 19.93 -5.75 9.04
N SER A 83 19.66 -4.87 8.07
CA SER A 83 20.06 -5.11 6.67
C SER A 83 21.53 -4.86 6.39
N THR A 84 22.24 -4.22 7.33
CA THR A 84 23.67 -3.93 7.18
C THR A 84 24.51 -5.08 7.75
N GLY A 85 25.43 -5.60 6.94
CA GLY A 85 26.31 -6.71 7.33
C GLY A 85 25.65 -8.10 7.25
N SER A 86 26.27 -9.09 7.91
CA SER A 86 25.86 -10.49 7.90
C SER A 86 24.91 -10.82 9.07
N THR A 87 23.86 -10.02 9.24
CA THR A 87 22.88 -10.20 10.32
C THR A 87 21.81 -11.20 9.89
N ALA A 88 21.44 -12.10 10.79
CA ALA A 88 20.40 -13.10 10.58
C ALA A 88 19.20 -12.84 11.49
N LEU A 89 18.02 -13.19 10.96
CA LEU A 89 16.82 -13.33 11.75
C LEU A 89 16.83 -14.71 12.41
N LEU A 90 16.64 -14.73 13.71
CA LEU A 90 16.64 -15.92 14.56
C LEU A 90 15.25 -16.10 15.16
N VAL A 91 14.77 -17.33 15.18
CA VAL A 91 13.45 -17.67 15.71
C VAL A 91 13.58 -18.78 16.74
N GLY A 92 12.99 -18.55 17.92
CA GLY A 92 12.76 -19.55 18.95
C GLY A 92 11.26 -19.75 19.14
N VAL A 93 10.82 -21.00 19.32
CA VAL A 93 9.40 -21.35 19.43
C VAL A 93 9.16 -22.10 20.73
N THR A 94 8.07 -21.75 21.40
CA THR A 94 7.53 -22.49 22.54
C THR A 94 6.13 -22.97 22.18
N VAL A 95 5.85 -24.26 22.39
CA VAL A 95 4.54 -24.85 22.06
C VAL A 95 3.80 -25.23 23.34
N GLY A 96 2.70 -24.55 23.64
CA GLY A 96 1.92 -24.74 24.86
C GLY A 96 2.75 -24.52 26.11
N GLY A 97 2.61 -25.40 27.10
CA GLY A 97 3.42 -25.39 28.34
C GLY A 97 4.77 -26.10 28.24
N SER A 98 5.32 -26.27 27.03
CA SER A 98 6.63 -26.90 26.84
C SER A 98 7.78 -25.93 27.13
N SER A 99 9.00 -26.46 27.21
CA SER A 99 10.21 -25.64 27.23
C SER A 99 10.48 -25.02 25.85
N PRO A 100 11.00 -23.78 25.80
CA PRO A 100 11.39 -23.14 24.53
C PRO A 100 12.36 -24.00 23.71
N SER A 101 12.27 -23.88 22.39
CA SER A 101 13.28 -24.41 21.48
C SER A 101 14.60 -23.64 21.60
N ASN A 102 15.67 -24.20 21.05
CA ASN A 102 16.83 -23.37 20.69
C ASN A 102 16.43 -22.39 19.59
N PHE A 103 17.15 -21.27 19.51
CA PHE A 103 17.01 -20.36 18.37
C PHE A 103 17.64 -20.98 17.13
N ALA A 104 16.99 -20.80 16.00
CA ALA A 104 17.52 -21.17 14.70
C ALA A 104 17.41 -19.97 13.74
N SER A 105 18.38 -19.86 12.83
CA SER A 105 18.33 -18.86 11.78
C SER A 105 17.27 -19.23 10.74
N VAL A 106 16.39 -18.27 10.43
CA VAL A 106 15.38 -18.39 9.37
C VAL A 106 15.81 -17.68 8.09
N GLY A 107 16.87 -16.88 8.15
CA GLY A 107 17.47 -16.25 6.99
C GLY A 107 18.33 -15.03 7.35
N SER A 108 19.08 -14.52 6.37
CA SER A 108 19.80 -13.27 6.51
C SER A 108 18.87 -12.09 6.26
N MET A 109 18.95 -11.07 7.12
CA MET A 109 18.18 -9.85 6.95
C MET A 109 18.75 -9.04 5.78
N THR A 110 17.88 -8.55 4.91
CA THR A 110 18.27 -7.83 3.68
C THR A 110 17.46 -6.55 3.54
N ALA A 111 18.11 -5.53 2.97
CA ALA A 111 17.45 -4.26 2.70
C ALA A 111 16.36 -4.46 1.62
N PRO A 112 15.32 -3.61 1.57
CA PRO A 112 14.37 -3.69 0.49
C PRO A 112 15.07 -3.45 -0.85
N ASN A 113 14.60 -4.15 -1.87
CA ASN A 113 14.87 -3.77 -3.25
C ASN A 113 13.58 -3.13 -3.78
N PHE A 114 13.64 -1.86 -4.16
CA PHE A 114 12.49 -1.15 -4.67
C PHE A 114 12.87 -0.28 -5.85
N THR A 115 11.88 0.01 -6.69
CA THR A 115 11.97 0.93 -7.81
C THR A 115 10.83 1.95 -7.72
N ILE A 116 11.04 3.14 -8.30
CA ILE A 116 9.95 4.10 -8.50
C ILE A 116 9.24 3.67 -9.78
N ALA A 117 8.07 3.04 -9.63
CA ALA A 117 7.29 2.50 -10.73
C ALA A 117 6.58 3.59 -11.53
N ASP A 118 6.13 4.63 -10.85
CA ASP A 118 5.44 5.77 -11.45
C ASP A 118 5.52 7.02 -10.57
N ALA A 119 5.32 8.19 -11.17
CA ALA A 119 5.23 9.47 -10.48
C ALA A 119 4.10 10.32 -11.09
N SER A 120 3.26 10.91 -10.23
CA SER A 120 2.16 11.78 -10.61
C SER A 120 2.19 13.09 -9.81
N GLY A 121 1.46 14.10 -10.29
CA GLY A 121 1.53 15.46 -9.74
C GLY A 121 2.77 16.23 -10.17
N LEU A 122 3.44 15.78 -11.24
CA LEU A 122 4.62 16.42 -11.85
C LEU A 122 4.23 17.50 -12.86
N ASP A 123 3.17 18.26 -12.60
CA ASP A 123 2.74 19.36 -13.47
C ASP A 123 3.22 20.70 -12.89
N THR A 124 3.56 21.66 -13.75
CA THR A 124 3.90 23.01 -13.27
C THR A 124 2.75 23.58 -12.42
N GLY A 125 3.09 24.18 -11.28
CA GLY A 125 2.11 24.68 -10.31
C GLY A 125 1.59 23.63 -9.33
N SER A 126 1.98 22.36 -9.45
CA SER A 126 1.65 21.34 -8.44
C SER A 126 2.46 21.55 -7.16
N SER A 127 1.80 21.43 -6.00
CA SER A 127 2.42 21.47 -4.67
C SER A 127 2.60 20.09 -4.05
N GLU A 128 2.12 19.04 -4.70
CA GLU A 128 2.14 17.66 -4.20
C GLU A 128 2.59 16.71 -5.31
N LEU A 129 3.49 15.81 -4.98
CA LEU A 129 3.91 14.71 -5.85
C LEU A 129 3.54 13.39 -5.20
N VAL A 130 3.13 12.43 -6.02
CA VAL A 130 2.81 11.08 -5.56
C VAL A 130 3.65 10.08 -6.32
N LEU A 131 4.52 9.37 -5.59
CA LEU A 131 5.36 8.30 -6.13
C LEU A 131 4.73 6.96 -5.81
N THR A 132 4.73 6.05 -6.79
CA THR A 132 4.33 4.66 -6.60
C THR A 132 5.57 3.79 -6.65
N THR A 133 5.81 2.98 -5.63
CA THR A 133 6.89 1.99 -5.60
C THR A 133 6.36 0.56 -5.69
N ASP A 134 7.18 -0.35 -6.16
CA ASP A 134 6.86 -1.79 -6.29
C ASP A 134 6.93 -2.54 -4.94
N THR A 135 7.86 -2.15 -4.08
CA THR A 135 8.12 -2.74 -2.77
C THR A 135 8.35 -1.63 -1.76
N PHE A 136 7.83 -1.78 -0.53
CA PHE A 136 7.85 -0.68 0.43
C PHE A 136 7.82 -1.12 1.89
N CYS A 137 8.64 -0.49 2.74
CA CYS A 137 8.57 -0.63 4.20
C CYS A 137 7.78 0.54 4.80
N SER A 138 6.58 0.30 5.33
CA SER A 138 5.72 1.36 5.88
C SER A 138 6.21 2.05 7.16
N SER A 139 7.21 1.48 7.85
CA SER A 139 7.72 2.00 9.12
C SER A 139 9.12 2.60 9.04
N SER A 140 9.75 2.59 7.85
CA SER A 140 11.12 3.07 7.69
C SER A 140 11.12 4.53 7.25
N SER A 141 12.02 5.34 7.82
CA SER A 141 12.19 6.72 7.37
C SER A 141 12.58 6.76 5.90
N ILE A 142 11.89 7.63 5.16
CA ILE A 142 12.10 7.85 3.74
C ILE A 142 12.79 9.20 3.57
N GLN A 143 13.77 9.26 2.68
CA GLN A 143 14.33 10.52 2.23
C GLN A 143 14.17 10.60 0.72
N LEU A 144 13.66 11.73 0.25
CA LEU A 144 13.56 12.05 -1.18
C LEU A 144 14.49 13.22 -1.49
N ASN A 145 15.31 13.04 -2.52
CA ASN A 145 16.08 14.11 -3.12
C ASN A 145 15.56 14.34 -4.53
N VAL A 146 15.34 15.61 -4.88
CA VAL A 146 14.90 16.01 -6.22
C VAL A 146 16.02 16.81 -6.86
N SER A 147 16.41 16.41 -8.06
CA SER A 147 17.39 17.11 -8.87
C SER A 147 16.89 17.27 -10.29
N VAL A 148 17.07 18.45 -10.88
CA VAL A 148 16.76 18.72 -12.28
C VAL A 148 18.00 18.35 -13.10
N GLY A 149 17.82 17.73 -14.27
CA GLY A 149 18.91 17.19 -15.10
C GLY A 149 20.06 18.17 -15.40
N ASP A 150 21.24 17.60 -15.66
CA ASP A 150 22.56 18.25 -15.90
C ASP A 150 22.49 19.49 -16.81
N SER A 151 22.26 20.66 -16.23
CA SER A 151 22.79 21.90 -16.78
C SER A 151 24.06 22.20 -16.02
N SER A 152 25.18 21.65 -16.49
CA SER A 152 26.53 21.98 -16.06
C SER A 152 26.94 23.44 -16.34
N ASP A 153 26.00 24.25 -16.84
CA ASP A 153 26.13 25.67 -17.07
C ASP A 153 25.04 26.45 -16.30
N ASP A 154 25.53 27.30 -15.40
CA ASP A 154 24.99 28.62 -15.08
C ASP A 154 23.73 28.73 -14.18
N SER A 155 24.00 28.90 -12.88
CA SER A 155 23.44 29.98 -12.03
C SER A 155 21.93 30.08 -11.80
N SER A 156 21.10 29.14 -12.26
CA SER A 156 19.66 29.12 -11.99
C SER A 156 19.14 27.69 -11.88
N ALA A 157 19.84 26.84 -11.12
CA ALA A 157 19.30 25.54 -10.73
C ALA A 157 17.97 25.78 -10.02
N SER A 158 16.87 25.53 -10.72
CA SER A 158 15.54 25.55 -10.14
C SER A 158 15.51 24.41 -9.12
N SER A 159 15.68 24.75 -7.84
CA SER A 159 15.64 23.76 -6.77
C SER A 159 14.19 23.38 -6.50
N VAL A 160 13.92 22.09 -6.49
CA VAL A 160 12.64 21.56 -6.02
C VAL A 160 12.85 21.17 -4.56
N ASP A 161 12.35 22.01 -3.66
CA ASP A 161 12.47 21.79 -2.23
C ASP A 161 11.30 20.95 -1.70
N VAL A 162 11.61 19.92 -0.92
CA VAL A 162 10.62 19.03 -0.31
C VAL A 162 10.32 19.50 1.12
N SER A 163 9.03 19.74 1.41
CA SER A 163 8.54 20.11 2.75
C SER A 163 8.35 18.89 3.63
N SER A 164 7.67 17.87 3.11
CA SER A 164 7.36 16.66 3.85
C SER A 164 7.32 15.44 2.93
N VAL A 165 7.65 14.28 3.49
CA VAL A 165 7.52 12.98 2.83
C VAL A 165 6.73 12.07 3.74
N ASN A 166 5.61 11.57 3.24
CA ASN A 166 4.77 10.61 3.93
C ASN A 166 4.56 9.39 3.04
N SER A 167 4.17 8.28 3.64
CA SER A 167 3.97 7.03 2.92
C SER A 167 2.76 6.26 3.42
N THR A 168 2.10 5.59 2.51
CA THR A 168 0.97 4.72 2.81
C THR A 168 1.43 3.26 2.93
N ALA A 169 0.59 2.41 3.51
CA ALA A 169 0.85 0.98 3.62
C ALA A 169 0.97 0.27 2.26
N ASN A 170 0.55 0.90 1.16
CA ASN A 170 0.49 0.31 -0.17
C ASN A 170 1.69 0.67 -1.07
N GLY A 171 2.74 1.28 -0.52
CA GLY A 171 3.91 1.70 -1.33
C GLY A 171 3.71 3.00 -2.09
N THR A 172 2.71 3.80 -1.71
CA THR A 172 2.56 5.16 -2.22
C THR A 172 3.31 6.12 -1.31
N VAL A 173 4.19 6.93 -1.87
CA VAL A 173 4.90 8.02 -1.17
C VAL A 173 4.29 9.34 -1.62
N ILE A 174 3.74 10.08 -0.68
CA ILE A 174 3.17 11.42 -0.89
C ILE A 174 4.21 12.43 -0.44
N VAL A 175 4.51 13.38 -1.31
CA VAL A 175 5.56 14.36 -1.14
C VAL A 175 4.94 15.74 -1.25
N GLU A 176 4.99 16.52 -0.17
CA GLU A 176 4.61 17.93 -0.23
C GLU A 176 5.83 18.76 -0.58
N LEU A 177 5.69 19.62 -1.58
CA LEU A 177 6.72 20.56 -1.97
C LEU A 177 6.67 21.81 -1.09
N ALA A 178 7.83 22.39 -0.80
CA ALA A 178 7.92 23.65 -0.07
C ALA A 178 7.40 24.84 -0.91
N SER A 179 7.38 24.69 -2.23
CA SER A 179 6.76 25.62 -3.17
C SER A 179 6.26 24.86 -4.39
N PRO A 180 5.19 25.32 -5.06
CA PRO A 180 4.71 24.69 -6.28
C PRO A 180 5.80 24.56 -7.34
N LEU A 181 5.74 23.51 -8.17
CA LEU A 181 6.68 23.29 -9.26
C LEU A 181 6.74 24.51 -10.19
N SER A 182 7.96 24.98 -10.45
CA SER A 182 8.20 26.16 -11.29
C SER A 182 7.77 25.89 -12.73
N SER A 183 7.15 26.87 -13.39
CA SER A 183 6.89 26.83 -14.83
C SER A 183 8.16 26.79 -15.68
N ALA A 184 9.32 27.15 -15.12
CA ALA A 184 10.61 27.01 -15.78
C ALA A 184 11.06 25.55 -15.97
N LEU A 185 10.39 24.60 -15.30
CA LEU A 185 10.65 23.17 -15.41
C LEU A 185 9.75 22.48 -16.44
N ALA A 186 8.82 23.19 -17.08
CA ALA A 186 7.88 22.59 -18.02
C ALA A 186 8.63 21.89 -19.17
N GLY A 187 8.36 20.60 -19.37
CA GLY A 187 9.04 19.79 -20.38
C GLY A 187 10.45 19.31 -20.01
N GLU A 188 10.97 19.70 -18.85
CA GLU A 188 12.27 19.24 -18.34
C GLU A 188 12.13 17.92 -17.57
N ASP A 189 13.20 17.12 -17.60
CA ASP A 189 13.29 15.89 -16.81
C ASP A 189 13.77 16.19 -15.38
N VAL A 190 12.95 15.77 -14.42
CA VAL A 190 13.30 15.79 -13.00
C VAL A 190 13.68 14.39 -12.55
N GLN A 191 14.86 14.30 -11.94
CA GLN A 191 15.35 13.10 -11.31
C GLN A 191 14.93 13.05 -9.84
N LEU A 192 14.19 12.01 -9.48
CA LEU A 192 13.71 11.72 -8.15
C LEU A 192 14.54 10.57 -7.57
N SER A 193 15.24 10.83 -6.47
CA SER A 193 16.05 9.85 -5.75
C SER A 193 15.42 9.56 -4.39
N LEU A 194 14.77 8.41 -4.28
CA LEU A 194 14.12 7.92 -3.07
C LEU A 194 15.07 6.97 -2.33
N SER A 195 15.25 7.15 -1.02
CA SER A 195 16.06 6.24 -0.20
C SER A 195 15.32 5.73 1.04
N GLN A 196 15.49 4.42 1.29
CA GLN A 196 14.90 3.71 2.43
C GLN A 196 15.85 2.60 2.88
N CYS A 197 16.10 2.50 4.19
CA CYS A 197 17.03 1.51 4.78
C CYS A 197 18.43 1.47 4.12
N GLY A 198 18.95 2.62 3.67
CA GLY A 198 20.26 2.70 3.01
C GLY A 198 20.28 2.25 1.55
N VAL A 199 19.16 1.83 0.99
CA VAL A 199 18.98 1.56 -0.45
C VAL A 199 18.35 2.78 -1.10
N SER A 200 18.84 3.15 -2.29
CA SER A 200 18.32 4.26 -3.08
C SER A 200 17.81 3.78 -4.43
N ALA A 201 16.66 4.29 -4.85
CA ALA A 201 16.12 4.15 -6.19
C ALA A 201 16.01 5.52 -6.84
N THR A 202 16.34 5.59 -8.12
CA THR A 202 16.31 6.82 -8.90
C THR A 202 15.41 6.64 -10.11
N GLY A 203 14.52 7.59 -10.35
CA GLY A 203 13.68 7.66 -11.54
C GLY A 203 13.77 9.04 -12.18
N SER A 204 13.66 9.11 -13.50
CA SER A 204 13.62 10.36 -14.26
C SER A 204 12.22 10.52 -14.85
N PHE A 205 11.61 11.69 -14.62
CA PHE A 205 10.24 11.94 -15.02
C PHE A 205 10.12 13.35 -15.61
N ALA A 206 9.46 13.47 -16.75
CA ALA A 206 9.21 14.75 -17.39
C ALA A 206 8.15 15.53 -16.61
N VAL A 207 8.37 16.83 -16.43
CA VAL A 207 7.38 17.73 -15.84
C VAL A 207 6.38 18.16 -16.91
N GLY A 208 5.10 17.93 -16.64
CA GLY A 208 4.01 18.33 -17.51
C GLY A 208 3.86 19.86 -17.57
N GLU A 209 3.56 20.37 -18.76
CA GLU A 209 3.10 21.74 -18.92
C GLU A 209 1.73 21.83 -18.22
N GLY A 210 1.63 22.67 -17.19
CA GLY A 210 0.38 22.86 -16.47
C GLY A 210 -0.72 23.19 -17.46
N SER A 211 -1.77 22.37 -17.48
CA SER A 211 -2.97 22.70 -18.23
C SER A 211 -3.60 23.91 -17.56
N ASP A 212 -3.27 25.10 -18.07
CA ASP A 212 -4.14 26.26 -17.92
C ASP A 212 -5.48 25.88 -18.54
N ASP A 213 -6.39 25.34 -17.72
CA ASP A 213 -7.78 25.05 -18.07
C ASP A 213 -8.54 26.39 -18.13
N SER A 214 -8.10 27.22 -19.06
CA SER A 214 -8.66 28.48 -19.52
C SER A 214 -8.35 28.66 -21.00
N THR A 215 -8.34 27.57 -21.78
CA THR A 215 -8.61 27.64 -23.21
C THR A 215 -10.09 27.32 -23.41
N SER A 216 -10.90 28.38 -23.47
CA SER A 216 -12.15 28.33 -24.20
C SER A 216 -11.88 27.68 -25.55
N VAL A 217 -12.58 26.60 -25.86
CA VAL A 217 -12.63 26.03 -27.19
C VAL A 217 -13.25 27.08 -28.11
N SER A 218 -12.41 27.94 -28.69
CA SER A 218 -12.76 28.76 -29.83
C SER A 218 -12.85 27.83 -31.02
N THR A 219 -14.04 27.31 -31.25
CA THR A 219 -14.44 26.87 -32.58
C THR A 219 -14.33 28.06 -33.53
N GLY A 220 -13.45 27.95 -34.52
CA GLY A 220 -13.55 28.70 -35.77
C GLY A 220 -12.56 29.86 -35.91
N SER A 221 -11.51 29.63 -36.68
CA SER A 221 -11.19 30.41 -37.88
C SER A 221 -10.11 29.66 -38.65
N THR A 222 -10.55 28.83 -39.59
CA THR A 222 -9.70 28.36 -40.68
C THR A 222 -9.42 29.58 -41.54
N ASP A 223 -8.17 30.03 -41.59
CA ASP A 223 -7.72 31.00 -42.58
C ASP A 223 -7.99 30.43 -43.98
N GLY A 224 -8.87 31.13 -44.70
CA GLY A 224 -9.10 30.92 -46.11
C GLY A 224 -7.87 31.36 -46.88
N SER A 225 -7.16 30.39 -47.46
CA SER A 225 -6.26 30.64 -48.59
C SER A 225 -7.09 30.47 -49.86
N GLU A 226 -7.49 31.58 -50.46
CA GLU A 226 -7.96 31.65 -51.85
C GLU A 226 -6.72 31.82 -52.74
N ASP A 227 -6.56 30.94 -53.74
CA ASP A 227 -6.19 31.27 -55.13
C ASP A 227 -6.12 29.97 -55.97
N ASP A 228 -7.23 29.75 -56.68
CA ASP A 228 -7.39 29.36 -58.09
C ASP A 228 -6.87 28.03 -58.70
N ASP A 229 -7.88 27.22 -59.06
CA ASP A 229 -8.26 26.79 -60.42
C ASP A 229 -8.15 25.31 -60.88
N GLU A 230 -9.36 24.77 -61.12
CA GLU A 230 -9.83 23.90 -62.22
C GLU A 230 -9.31 22.46 -62.39
N ALA A 231 -10.17 21.46 -62.09
CA ALA A 231 -11.04 20.80 -63.09
C ALA A 231 -11.69 19.46 -62.60
N VAL A 232 -12.98 19.54 -62.25
CA VAL A 232 -14.14 18.67 -62.55
C VAL A 232 -13.95 17.14 -62.74
N THR A 233 -14.60 16.32 -61.88
CA THR A 233 -15.78 15.46 -62.20
C THR A 233 -16.18 14.50 -61.06
N GLY A 234 -17.44 14.59 -60.59
CA GLY A 234 -18.14 13.45 -59.96
C GLY A 234 -19.03 13.79 -58.75
N SER A 235 -20.30 14.08 -59.03
CA SER A 235 -21.33 14.61 -58.12
C SER A 235 -22.13 13.54 -57.36
N SER A 236 -22.71 14.00 -56.23
CA SER A 236 -24.01 13.62 -55.63
C SER A 236 -24.04 12.58 -54.51
N GLY A 237 -24.39 13.06 -53.31
CA GLY A 237 -24.97 12.23 -52.25
C GLY A 237 -24.78 12.75 -50.82
N SER A 238 -25.35 13.91 -50.50
CA SER A 238 -25.60 14.31 -49.11
C SER A 238 -26.49 13.27 -48.42
N VAL A 239 -25.97 12.63 -47.37
CA VAL A 239 -26.78 12.10 -46.29
C VAL A 239 -26.20 12.64 -44.99
N SER A 240 -26.84 13.70 -44.52
CA SER A 240 -26.85 14.12 -43.14
C SER A 240 -27.43 13.00 -42.27
N THR A 241 -26.64 12.51 -41.32
CA THR A 241 -27.14 12.02 -40.03
C THR A 241 -26.44 12.79 -38.94
N GLN A 242 -26.84 14.05 -38.79
CA GLN A 242 -26.65 14.78 -37.54
C GLN A 242 -27.74 14.32 -36.57
N GLU A 243 -27.33 13.82 -35.40
CA GLU A 243 -27.96 13.79 -34.07
C GLU A 243 -27.26 12.67 -33.27
N THR A 244 -26.71 12.85 -32.08
CA THR A 244 -26.94 13.83 -31.01
C THR A 244 -25.68 13.92 -30.14
N ASN A 245 -25.42 15.12 -29.62
CA ASN A 245 -24.52 15.39 -28.50
C ASN A 245 -24.50 14.27 -27.45
N VAL A 246 -23.31 13.74 -27.15
CA VAL A 246 -23.02 13.18 -25.84
C VAL A 246 -21.76 13.86 -25.32
N GLY A 247 -21.99 14.99 -24.65
CA GLY A 247 -21.00 15.62 -23.79
C GLY A 247 -20.61 14.62 -22.70
N THR A 248 -19.40 14.07 -22.83
CA THR A 248 -18.75 13.30 -21.80
C THR A 248 -18.07 14.26 -20.82
N GLY A 249 -18.76 14.57 -19.74
CA GLY A 249 -18.22 15.31 -18.61
C GLY A 249 -19.28 15.43 -17.52
N LEU A 250 -19.06 14.77 -16.37
CA LEU A 250 -19.89 14.69 -15.15
C LEU A 250 -20.74 13.41 -14.91
N SER A 251 -20.76 12.40 -15.78
CA SER A 251 -21.63 11.23 -15.56
C SER A 251 -21.09 10.17 -14.58
N HIS A 252 -19.76 10.02 -14.43
CA HIS A 252 -19.21 8.96 -13.57
C HIS A 252 -19.41 9.20 -12.07
N SER A 253 -19.40 10.46 -11.60
CA SER A 253 -19.63 10.80 -10.19
C SER A 253 -21.11 10.61 -9.78
N ILE A 254 -22.04 10.89 -10.69
CA ILE A 254 -23.47 10.67 -10.47
C ILE A 254 -23.80 9.17 -10.42
N ILE A 255 -23.16 8.36 -11.25
CA ILE A 255 -23.36 6.89 -11.25
C ILE A 255 -22.89 6.30 -9.92
N VAL A 256 -21.73 6.70 -9.40
CA VAL A 256 -21.24 6.24 -8.09
C VAL A 256 -22.16 6.69 -6.95
N GLY A 257 -22.66 7.93 -6.99
CA GLY A 257 -23.62 8.43 -6.00
C GLY A 257 -24.94 7.64 -5.97
N ILE A 258 -25.46 7.25 -7.14
CA ILE A 258 -26.68 6.42 -7.24
C ILE A 258 -26.44 5.02 -6.66
N VAL A 259 -25.27 4.41 -6.91
CA VAL A 259 -24.95 3.08 -6.37
C VAL A 259 -24.90 3.10 -4.84
N ILE A 260 -24.27 4.12 -4.24
CA ILE A 260 -24.22 4.27 -2.78
C ILE A 260 -25.63 4.44 -2.19
N ALA A 261 -26.48 5.24 -2.83
CA ALA A 261 -27.86 5.45 -2.39
C ALA A 261 -28.69 4.16 -2.44
N VAL A 262 -28.51 3.32 -3.47
CA VAL A 262 -29.20 2.02 -3.60
C VAL A 262 -28.74 1.03 -2.52
N VAL A 263 -27.44 0.97 -2.22
CA VAL A 263 -26.91 0.11 -1.16
C VAL A 263 -27.42 0.55 0.21
N ALA A 264 -27.45 1.85 0.49
CA ALA A 264 -27.99 2.39 1.73
C ALA A 264 -29.50 2.10 1.90
N LEU A 265 -30.29 2.23 0.83
CA LEU A 265 -31.71 1.84 0.82
C LEU A 265 -31.89 0.33 1.04
N GLY A 266 -31.05 -0.50 0.42
CA GLY A 266 -31.04 -1.95 0.65
C GLY A 266 -30.76 -2.32 2.10
N GLY A 267 -29.76 -1.68 2.72
CA GLY A 267 -29.44 -1.82 4.14
C GLY A 267 -30.59 -1.40 5.03
N PHE A 268 -31.23 -0.27 4.75
CA PHE A 268 -32.38 0.22 5.52
C PHE A 268 -33.59 -0.72 5.45
N VAL A 269 -33.90 -1.28 4.28
CA VAL A 269 -34.99 -2.25 4.11
C VAL A 269 -34.68 -3.56 4.84
N PHE A 270 -33.42 -4.03 4.78
CA PHE A 270 -32.98 -5.22 5.51
C PHE A 270 -33.10 -5.02 7.03
N GLU A 271 -32.61 -3.89 7.55
CA GLU A 271 -32.72 -3.50 8.96
C GLU A 271 -34.19 -3.43 9.40
N TYR A 272 -35.06 -2.81 8.59
CA TYR A 272 -36.49 -2.67 8.85
C TYR A 272 -37.22 -4.02 8.94
N VAL A 273 -36.96 -4.92 7.99
CA VAL A 273 -37.55 -6.28 8.00
C VAL A 273 -37.05 -7.08 9.20
N HIS A 274 -35.76 -6.97 9.52
CA HIS A 274 -35.15 -7.69 10.63
C HIS A 274 -35.66 -7.19 11.99
N HIS A 275 -35.83 -5.87 12.16
CA HIS A 275 -36.43 -5.27 13.36
C HIS A 275 -37.90 -5.65 13.54
N LYS A 276 -38.69 -5.64 12.46
CA LYS A 276 -40.11 -6.01 12.51
C LYS A 276 -40.30 -7.49 12.87
N LYS A 277 -39.41 -8.38 12.42
CA LYS A 277 -39.43 -9.81 12.78
C LYS A 277 -39.11 -10.04 14.26
N ARG A 278 -38.22 -9.23 14.86
CA ARG A 278 -37.88 -9.34 16.29
C ARG A 278 -38.96 -8.79 17.23
N GLN A 279 -39.73 -7.79 16.84
CA GLN A 279 -40.81 -7.25 17.68
C GLN A 279 -42.07 -8.14 17.71
N ALA A 280 -42.28 -9.02 16.72
CA ALA A 280 -43.38 -9.99 16.72
C ALA A 280 -43.16 -11.18 17.69
N MET A 281 -42.00 -11.27 18.33
CA MET A 281 -41.66 -12.29 19.32
C MET A 281 -41.25 -11.63 20.66
N GLN A 282 -42.15 -10.85 21.25
CA GLN A 282 -42.19 -10.78 22.70
C GLN A 282 -43.16 -11.85 23.22
N PRO A 283 -42.69 -12.92 23.85
CA PRO A 283 -43.57 -13.75 24.65
C PRO A 283 -44.14 -12.88 25.77
N GLN A 284 -45.47 -12.85 25.88
CA GLN A 284 -46.18 -12.27 27.00
C GLN A 284 -45.57 -12.80 28.31
N GLN A 285 -44.84 -11.96 29.03
CA GLN A 285 -44.51 -12.24 30.43
C GLN A 285 -45.81 -12.08 31.22
N GLY A 286 -46.45 -13.21 31.48
CA GLY A 286 -47.57 -13.32 32.41
C GLY A 286 -47.16 -12.81 33.78
N SER A 287 -47.75 -11.69 34.17
CA SER A 287 -47.61 -11.09 35.49
C SER A 287 -48.24 -12.04 36.53
N THR A 288 -47.42 -12.86 37.18
CA THR A 288 -47.84 -13.62 38.37
C THR A 288 -47.45 -12.83 39.60
N VAL A 289 -48.42 -12.15 40.19
CA VAL A 289 -48.33 -11.51 41.50
C VAL A 289 -48.29 -12.62 42.56
N SER A 290 -47.14 -12.88 43.18
CA SER A 290 -47.08 -13.71 44.39
C SER A 290 -47.24 -12.83 45.63
N ASN A 291 -48.46 -12.81 46.16
CA ASN A 291 -48.73 -12.51 47.56
C ASN A 291 -48.45 -13.77 48.40
N VAL A 292 -47.45 -13.72 49.28
CA VAL A 292 -47.31 -14.60 50.46
C VAL A 292 -46.67 -13.72 51.54
N ALA A 293 -47.43 -13.01 52.38
CA ALA A 293 -48.16 -13.49 53.57
C ALA A 293 -47.25 -14.20 54.59
N THR A 294 -46.60 -13.42 55.45
CA THR A 294 -46.08 -13.85 56.75
C THR A 294 -47.25 -14.10 57.71
N PRO A 295 -47.19 -15.17 58.52
CA PRO A 295 -47.49 -14.96 59.93
C PRO A 295 -46.61 -15.75 60.91
N VAL A 296 -46.17 -15.00 61.92
CA VAL A 296 -45.84 -15.30 63.34
C VAL A 296 -44.88 -16.46 63.63
#